data_AF-A0A1I7M136-F1
#
_entry.id   AF-A0A1I7M136-F1
#
_cell.length_a   1.000
_cell.length_b   1.000
_cell.length_c   1.000
_cell.angle_alpha   90.00
_cell.angle_beta   90.00
_cell.angle_gamma   90.00
#
_symmetry.space_group_name_H-M   'P 1'
#
loop_
_entity.id
_entity.type
_entity.pdbx_description
1 polymer ?
#
loop_
_entity_poly.entity_id
_entity_poly.type
_entity_poly.pdbx_seq_one_letter_code
_entity_poly.pdbx_strand_id
1 'polypeptide(L)' 'MQQTIGIDIAKDTLDAYRLGDGHRLNVDNNREGHRLLLKWI' A
#
# COMPACT_ATOMS: atom_id res chain seq x y z
N MET A 1 8.68 1.65 -17.75
CA MET A 1 8.80 2.65 -16.67
C MET A 1 8.81 1.91 -15.35
N GLN A 2 9.76 2.19 -14.47
CA GLN A 2 9.80 1.56 -13.15
C GLN A 2 8.61 2.06 -12.32
N GLN A 3 7.81 1.15 -11.77
CA GLN A 3 6.73 1.55 -10.86
C GLN A 3 7.33 1.82 -9.48
N THR A 4 7.24 3.07 -9.02
CA THR A 4 7.59 3.47 -7.67
C THR A 4 6.34 3.45 -6.80
N ILE A 5 6.41 2.74 -5.68
CA ILE A 5 5.34 2.66 -4.68
C ILE A 5 5.90 3.20 -3.37
N GLY A 6 5.25 4.22 -2.81
CA GLY A 6 5.49 4.68 -1.45
C GLY A 6 4.48 4.02 -0.51
N ILE A 7 4.92 3.58 0.66
CA ILE A 7 4.05 3.02 1.71
C ILE A 7 4.38 3.75 3.01
N ASP A 8 3.40 4.44 3.56
CA ASP A 8 3.46 4.98 4.92
C ASP A 8 2.92 3.94 5.91
N ILE A 9 3.62 3.77 7.04
CA ILE A 9 3.33 2.71 8.01
C ILE A 9 2.97 3.37 9.34
N ALA A 10 1.71 3.22 9.74
CA ALA A 10 1.21 3.60 11.05
C ALA A 10 1.00 2.35 11.92
N LYS A 11 0.62 2.57 13.19
CA LYS A 11 0.32 1.48 14.11
C LYS A 11 -0.80 0.57 13.58
N ASP A 12 -1.88 1.19 13.09
CA ASP A 12 -3.11 0.47 12.75
C ASP A 12 -3.38 0.44 11.24
N THR A 13 -2.63 1.18 10.42
CA THR A 13 -2.84 1.29 8.96
C THR A 13 -1.56 1.23 8.14
N LEU A 14 -1.70 0.82 6.88
CA LEU A 14 -0.72 0.95 5.81
C LEU A 14 -1.33 1.78 4.69
N ASP A 15 -0.65 2.85 4.30
CA ASP A 15 -1.08 3.79 3.27
C ASP A 15 -0.14 3.72 2.07
N ALA A 16 -0.56 3.02 1.02
CA ALA A 16 0.21 2.83 -0.20
C ALA A 16 -0.21 3.80 -1.30
N TYR A 17 0.78 4.31 -2.03
CA TYR A 17 0.62 5.22 -3.16
C TYR A 17 1.51 4.79 -4.32
N ARG A 18 0.92 4.61 -5.51
CA ARG A 18 1.66 4.30 -6.74
C ARG A 18 1.91 5.58 -7.53
N LEU A 19 3.19 5.93 -7.69
CA LEU A 19 3.61 7.18 -8.34
C LEU A 19 3.26 7.22 -9.84
N GLY A 20 3.24 6.05 -10.49
CA GLY A 20 3.05 5.96 -11.94
C GLY A 20 1.62 6.24 -12.43
N ASP A 21 0.60 5.91 -11.64
CA ASP A 21 -0.83 6.06 -12.00
C ASP A 21 -1.65 6.81 -10.94
N GLY A 22 -1.04 7.20 -9.83
CA GLY A 22 -1.70 7.93 -8.74
C GLY A 22 -2.64 7.07 -7.89
N HIS A 23 -2.69 5.74 -8.09
CA HIS A 23 -3.56 4.87 -7.32
C HIS A 23 -3.14 4.79 -5.86
N ARG A 24 -4.13 4.65 -4.97
CA ARG A 24 -3.96 4.57 -3.52
C ARG A 24 -4.62 3.32 -2.95
N LEU A 25 -4.05 2.80 -1.88
CA LEU A 25 -4.63 1.74 -1.06
C LEU A 25 -4.39 2.06 0.42
N ASN A 26 -5.45 2.11 1.21
CA ASN A 26 -5.37 2.13 2.67
C ASN A 26 -5.92 0.80 3.20
N VAL A 27 -5.17 0.13 4.06
CA VAL A 27 -5.54 -1.15 4.69
C VAL A 27 -5.06 -1.16 6.13
N ASP A 28 -5.63 -2.06 6.95
CA ASP A 28 -5.15 -2.26 8.32
C ASP A 28 -3.70 -2.76 8.35
N ASN A 29 -2.95 -2.35 9.38
CA ASN A 29 -1.63 -2.93 9.68
C ASN A 29 -1.78 -4.25 10.44
N ASN A 30 -2.43 -5.22 9.80
CA ASN A 30 -2.62 -6.57 10.29
C ASN A 30 -2.40 -7.59 9.17
N ARG A 31 -2.49 -8.88 9.50
CA ARG A 31 -2.24 -9.96 8.54
C ARG A 31 -3.08 -9.85 7.26
N GLU A 32 -4.37 -9.51 7.38
CA GLU A 32 -5.24 -9.40 6.21
C GLU A 32 -4.94 -8.16 5.38
N GLY A 33 -4.64 -7.02 6.01
CA GLY A 33 -4.24 -5.82 5.30
C GLY A 33 -2.90 -5.98 4.57
N HIS A 34 -1.92 -6.64 5.18
CA HIS A 34 -0.67 -7.03 4.49
C HIS A 34 -0.95 -7.93 3.29
N ARG A 35 -1.90 -8.87 3.40
CA ARG A 35 -2.30 -9.75 2.28
C ARG A 35 -2.96 -8.97 1.14
N LEU A 36 -3.77 -7.97 1.46
CA LEU A 36 -4.40 -7.08 0.47
C LEU A 36 -3.36 -6.18 -0.20
N LEU A 37 -2.41 -5.63 0.55
CA LEU A 37 -1.31 -4.83 0.03
C LEU A 37 -0.45 -5.63 -0.97
N LEU A 38 -0.07 -6.87 -0.63
CA LEU A 38 0.70 -7.75 -1.53
C LEU A 38 -0.03 -8.10 -2.82
N LYS A 39 -1.37 -8.13 -2.81
CA LYS A 39 -2.16 -8.34 -4.04
C LYS A 39 -2.27 -7.09 -4.91
N TRP A 40 -2.08 -5.91 -4.30
CA TRP A 40 -2.23 -4.62 -4.96
C TRP A 40 -0.94 -4.13 -5.60
N ILE A 41 0.21 -4.39 -4.98
CA ILE A 41 1.56 -4.15 -5.53
C ILE A 41 1.74 -4.93 -6.82
#